data_AF-C6WWT0-F1
#
_entry.id   AF-C6WWT0-F1
#
_cell.length_a   1.000
_cell.length_b   1.000
_cell.length_c   1.000
_cell.angle_alpha   90.00
_cell.angle_beta   90.00
_cell.angle_gamma   90.00
#
_symmetry.space_group_name_H-M   'P 1'
#
loop_
_entity.id
_entity.type
_entity.pdbx_description
1 polymer ?
#
loop_
_entity_poly.entity_id
_entity_poly.type
_entity_poly.pdbx_seq_one_letter_code
_entity_poly.pdbx_strand_id
1 'polypeptide(L)'
;MMYIPKILPDEWINGYYEHIKFLNEHWYQENIIDALQKELKLDKSKNIIETIAALIDQPIENIVWKHTLIPAIRAITDSNPSTRHGNYHLDALGTRKMVKHARFCENCIQEDIKTWRYPYLRRSHQLTGIEWCLKHQGKLQEFETTKIPDPKSLRQITNFSTTKSLLSNQHPIIRRYVDIFDGLTTNNSPISAEHASWVLSEQAIKLGLNRSPKKTGRNLSDIAIEEISGEWLFDNFPVLKNKQPQQFIPSIDGVTIFRFQNHSVHHFILGAAILFSDADEALNKLIHSQQDSKKSLRKLIKRPESFWRSDELRDLYIKHSGSCRDLTTEIGGSYDQNRVNLLKYELPPLSILSNDTIVAIGDFYDGAPLLEVLQKPNINNKQLEYIVRNAGNTFRDIFNQIKPALLKNNVLKVNKITSKNARGTDTKQDLSIKEPAQEVMMQ
;
A
#
# COMPACT_ATOMS: atom_id res chain seq x y z
N MET A 1 -13.57 -9.05 -45.14
CA MET A 1 -12.66 -10.04 -44.52
C MET A 1 -11.76 -9.26 -43.59
N MET A 2 -11.81 -9.56 -42.28
CA MET A 2 -10.99 -8.86 -41.31
C MET A 2 -9.61 -9.51 -41.24
N TYR A 3 -8.55 -8.69 -41.33
CA TYR A 3 -7.18 -9.14 -41.17
C TYR A 3 -6.81 -9.12 -39.68
N ILE A 4 -6.44 -10.29 -39.15
CA ILE A 4 -6.06 -10.46 -37.75
C ILE A 4 -4.54 -10.69 -37.70
N PRO A 5 -3.74 -9.70 -37.27
CA PRO A 5 -2.30 -9.90 -37.11
C PRO A 5 -2.01 -10.93 -36.02
N LYS A 6 -0.84 -11.57 -36.08
CA LYS A 6 -0.34 -12.36 -34.95
C LYS A 6 0.15 -11.41 -33.86
N ILE A 7 -0.32 -11.59 -32.62
CA ILE A 7 0.21 -10.85 -31.46
C ILE A 7 1.68 -11.22 -31.22
N LEU A 8 2.52 -10.21 -30.99
CA LEU A 8 3.96 -10.37 -30.88
C LEU A 8 4.43 -10.48 -29.41
N PRO A 9 5.62 -11.06 -29.15
CA PRO A 9 6.15 -11.17 -27.79
C PRO A 9 6.28 -9.82 -27.10
N ASP A 10 5.78 -9.72 -25.86
CA ASP A 10 5.73 -8.48 -25.07
C ASP A 10 4.97 -7.33 -25.74
N GLU A 11 4.15 -7.59 -26.77
CA GLU A 11 3.28 -6.58 -27.35
C GLU A 11 2.20 -6.19 -26.35
N TRP A 12 2.08 -4.89 -26.10
CA TRP A 12 1.07 -4.36 -25.19
C TRP A 12 -0.32 -4.39 -25.83
N ILE A 13 -1.33 -4.85 -25.09
CA ILE A 13 -2.69 -5.11 -25.60
C ILE A 13 -3.33 -3.88 -26.24
N ASN A 14 -3.08 -2.69 -25.70
CA ASN A 14 -3.60 -1.45 -26.28
C ASN A 14 -2.88 -1.09 -27.59
N GLY A 15 -1.58 -1.43 -27.72
CA GLY A 15 -0.84 -1.29 -28.97
C GLY A 15 -1.31 -2.29 -30.02
N TYR A 16 -1.52 -3.54 -29.62
CA TYR A 16 -2.08 -4.59 -30.49
C TYR A 16 -3.48 -4.23 -31.00
N TYR A 17 -4.31 -3.62 -30.16
CA TYR A 17 -5.61 -3.10 -30.55
C TYR A 17 -5.51 -2.03 -31.66
N GLU A 18 -4.59 -1.07 -31.55
CA GLU A 18 -4.36 -0.09 -32.62
C GLU A 18 -3.75 -0.73 -33.88
N HIS A 19 -2.99 -1.80 -33.74
CA HIS A 19 -2.46 -2.57 -34.86
C HIS A 19 -3.57 -3.28 -35.65
N ILE A 20 -4.59 -3.86 -34.98
CA ILE A 20 -5.76 -4.41 -35.66
C ILE A 20 -6.52 -3.30 -36.41
N LYS A 21 -6.73 -2.14 -35.77
CA LYS A 21 -7.43 -1.00 -36.39
C LYS A 21 -6.71 -0.51 -37.64
N PHE A 22 -5.39 -0.38 -37.56
CA PHE A 22 -4.52 0.01 -38.66
C PHE A 22 -4.70 -0.89 -39.89
N LEU A 23 -4.66 -2.21 -39.69
CA LEU A 23 -4.70 -3.20 -40.78
C LEU A 23 -6.06 -3.36 -41.45
N ASN A 24 -7.13 -2.94 -40.77
CA ASN A 24 -8.49 -3.08 -41.26
C ASN A 24 -9.11 -1.75 -41.70
N GLU A 25 -8.31 -0.70 -41.84
CA GLU A 25 -8.74 0.63 -42.28
C GLU A 25 -9.88 1.25 -41.44
N HIS A 26 -10.11 0.74 -40.23
CA HIS A 26 -11.16 1.20 -39.31
C HIS A 26 -10.69 2.41 -38.49
N TRP A 27 -10.30 3.47 -39.18
CA TRP A 27 -9.78 4.70 -38.57
C TRP A 27 -10.90 5.60 -38.03
N TYR A 28 -12.13 5.45 -38.54
CA TYR A 28 -13.20 6.44 -38.34
C TYR A 28 -14.60 5.89 -38.08
N GLN A 29 -14.86 4.59 -38.21
CA GLN A 29 -16.22 4.06 -38.18
C GLN A 29 -16.32 2.78 -37.35
N GLU A 30 -17.27 2.82 -36.40
CA GLU A 30 -17.65 1.78 -35.43
C GLU A 30 -16.57 1.41 -34.41
N ASN A 31 -17.03 1.06 -33.19
CA ASN A 31 -16.16 0.46 -32.18
C ASN A 31 -15.67 -0.87 -32.77
N ILE A 32 -14.40 -0.98 -33.15
CA ILE A 32 -13.86 -2.21 -33.75
C ILE A 32 -14.09 -3.43 -32.85
N ILE A 33 -14.22 -3.23 -31.53
CA ILE A 33 -14.63 -4.30 -30.60
C ILE A 33 -16.01 -4.82 -30.94
N ASP A 34 -16.99 -3.95 -31.22
CA ASP A 34 -18.35 -4.38 -31.59
C ASP A 34 -18.33 -5.11 -32.94
N ALA A 35 -17.51 -4.64 -33.89
CA ALA A 35 -17.33 -5.32 -35.18
C ALA A 35 -16.68 -6.71 -35.01
N LEU A 36 -15.64 -6.80 -34.17
CA LEU A 36 -14.97 -8.05 -33.81
C LEU A 36 -15.94 -9.02 -33.11
N GLN A 37 -16.70 -8.54 -32.13
CA GLN A 37 -17.68 -9.35 -31.41
C GLN A 37 -18.77 -9.86 -32.33
N LYS A 38 -19.26 -9.02 -33.25
CA LYS A 38 -20.25 -9.42 -34.25
C LYS A 38 -19.71 -10.51 -35.18
N GLU A 39 -18.49 -10.33 -35.70
CA GLU A 39 -17.83 -11.31 -36.58
C GLU A 39 -17.61 -12.65 -35.87
N LEU A 40 -17.15 -12.60 -34.61
CA LEU A 40 -16.90 -13.78 -33.77
C LEU A 40 -18.17 -14.36 -33.12
N LYS A 41 -19.34 -13.72 -33.31
CA LYS A 41 -20.60 -14.08 -32.66
C LYS A 41 -20.49 -14.14 -31.13
N LEU A 42 -19.72 -13.23 -30.54
CA LEU A 42 -19.56 -13.08 -29.10
C LEU A 42 -20.65 -12.20 -28.50
N ASP A 43 -20.91 -12.39 -27.21
CA ASP A 43 -21.77 -11.49 -26.44
C ASP A 43 -21.15 -10.09 -26.37
N LYS A 44 -21.98 -9.05 -26.54
CA LYS A 44 -21.56 -7.64 -26.41
C LYS A 44 -21.10 -7.30 -24.98
N SER A 45 -21.45 -8.11 -23.99
CA SER A 45 -20.96 -7.95 -22.62
C SER A 45 -19.48 -8.29 -22.45
N LYS A 46 -18.85 -8.92 -23.46
CA LYS A 46 -17.44 -9.30 -23.40
C LYS A 46 -16.55 -8.07 -23.46
N ASN A 47 -15.50 -8.04 -22.65
CA ASN A 47 -14.52 -6.95 -22.74
C ASN A 47 -13.51 -7.17 -23.88
N ILE A 48 -12.68 -6.17 -24.11
CA ILE A 48 -11.62 -6.19 -25.12
C ILE A 48 -10.64 -7.35 -24.94
N ILE A 49 -10.29 -7.74 -23.70
CA ILE A 49 -9.37 -8.86 -23.47
C ILE A 49 -10.03 -10.17 -23.88
N GLU A 50 -11.26 -10.41 -23.44
CA GLU A 50 -12.00 -11.62 -23.82
C GLU A 50 -12.23 -11.69 -25.33
N THR A 51 -12.54 -10.55 -25.95
CA THR A 51 -12.71 -10.44 -27.40
C THR A 51 -11.41 -10.76 -28.14
N ILE A 52 -10.28 -10.19 -27.71
CA ILE A 52 -8.97 -10.47 -28.31
C ILE A 52 -8.56 -11.93 -28.07
N ALA A 53 -8.75 -12.46 -26.86
CA ALA A 53 -8.44 -13.84 -26.52
C ALA A 53 -9.18 -14.83 -27.44
N ALA A 54 -10.48 -14.61 -27.66
CA ALA A 54 -11.27 -15.39 -28.62
C ALA A 54 -10.81 -15.19 -30.07
N LEU A 55 -10.46 -13.95 -30.46
CA LEU A 55 -10.00 -13.62 -31.81
C LEU A 55 -8.74 -14.38 -32.23
N ILE A 56 -7.79 -14.55 -31.31
CA ILE A 56 -6.50 -15.21 -31.58
C ILE A 56 -6.41 -16.64 -31.03
N ASP A 57 -7.54 -17.19 -30.58
CA ASP A 57 -7.67 -18.53 -30.00
C ASP A 57 -6.63 -18.80 -28.89
N GLN A 58 -6.58 -17.89 -27.89
CA GLN A 58 -5.70 -18.04 -26.74
C GLN A 58 -6.47 -17.95 -25.41
N PRO A 59 -6.01 -18.67 -24.37
CA PRO A 59 -6.55 -18.51 -23.02
C PRO A 59 -6.44 -17.05 -22.53
N ILE A 60 -7.49 -16.56 -21.87
CA ILE A 60 -7.55 -15.19 -21.32
C ILE A 60 -6.37 -14.92 -20.39
N GLU A 61 -5.98 -15.91 -19.59
CA GLU A 61 -4.86 -15.83 -18.66
C GLU A 61 -3.55 -15.52 -19.37
N ASN A 62 -3.34 -16.09 -20.57
CA ASN A 62 -2.14 -15.83 -21.36
C ASN A 62 -2.13 -14.39 -21.89
N ILE A 63 -3.28 -13.90 -22.35
CA ILE A 63 -3.41 -12.51 -22.80
C ILE A 63 -3.14 -11.55 -21.65
N VAL A 64 -3.79 -11.77 -20.51
CA VAL A 64 -3.61 -10.97 -19.30
C VAL A 64 -2.14 -10.95 -18.88
N TRP A 65 -1.51 -12.12 -18.79
CA TRP A 65 -0.16 -12.23 -18.27
C TRP A 65 0.89 -11.64 -19.23
N LYS A 66 0.80 -11.94 -20.52
CA LYS A 66 1.86 -11.59 -21.49
C LYS A 66 1.68 -10.24 -22.15
N HIS A 67 0.45 -9.74 -22.23
CA HIS A 67 0.11 -8.58 -23.08
C HIS A 67 -0.54 -7.42 -22.32
N THR A 68 -0.89 -7.57 -21.03
CA THR A 68 -1.49 -6.47 -20.24
C THR A 68 -0.57 -5.98 -19.12
N LEU A 69 -0.91 -4.85 -18.52
CA LEU A 69 -0.20 -4.35 -17.32
C LEU A 69 -0.79 -4.91 -16.01
N ILE A 70 -1.74 -5.84 -16.05
CA ILE A 70 -2.33 -6.43 -14.84
C ILE A 70 -1.26 -7.09 -13.95
N PRO A 71 -0.30 -7.89 -14.46
CA PRO A 71 0.75 -8.46 -13.62
C PRO A 71 1.56 -7.40 -12.87
N ALA A 72 1.83 -6.26 -13.51
CA ALA A 72 2.50 -5.11 -12.89
C ALA A 72 1.63 -4.41 -11.84
N ILE A 73 0.37 -4.12 -12.18
CA ILE A 73 -0.57 -3.40 -11.31
C ILE A 73 -0.92 -4.23 -10.08
N ARG A 74 -0.89 -5.56 -10.21
CA ARG A 74 -1.35 -6.52 -9.19
C ARG A 74 -0.28 -7.47 -8.69
N ALA A 75 1.00 -7.23 -8.98
CA ALA A 75 2.08 -8.07 -8.49
C ALA A 75 2.05 -8.23 -6.96
N ILE A 76 1.47 -7.25 -6.25
CA ILE A 76 1.20 -7.31 -4.81
C ILE A 76 -0.27 -6.92 -4.56
N THR A 77 -1.02 -7.72 -3.80
CA THR A 77 -2.47 -7.53 -3.56
C THR A 77 -2.89 -7.94 -2.14
N ASP A 78 -3.88 -7.25 -1.59
CA ASP A 78 -4.58 -7.61 -0.34
C ASP A 78 -5.55 -8.78 -0.49
N SER A 79 -6.11 -8.93 -1.70
CA SER A 79 -7.05 -10.00 -2.05
C SER A 79 -6.38 -11.37 -2.05
N ASN A 80 -7.19 -12.44 -2.06
CA ASN A 80 -6.70 -13.82 -2.00
C ASN A 80 -5.60 -14.07 -3.06
N PRO A 81 -4.33 -14.25 -2.66
CA PRO A 81 -3.22 -14.39 -3.61
C PRO A 81 -3.31 -15.69 -4.42
N SER A 82 -4.19 -16.63 -4.03
CA SER A 82 -4.45 -17.83 -4.83
C SER A 82 -5.21 -17.55 -6.13
N THR A 83 -5.82 -16.38 -6.27
CA THR A 83 -6.53 -15.99 -7.47
C THR A 83 -5.52 -15.51 -8.51
N ARG A 84 -5.30 -16.35 -9.53
CA ARG A 84 -4.46 -16.04 -10.71
C ARG A 84 -4.91 -14.73 -11.37
N HIS A 85 -3.98 -14.05 -12.05
CA HIS A 85 -4.22 -12.72 -12.65
C HIS A 85 -5.44 -12.63 -13.60
N GLY A 86 -5.97 -13.74 -14.12
CA GLY A 86 -7.10 -13.79 -15.05
C GLY A 86 -8.53 -13.70 -14.47
N ASN A 87 -8.72 -13.86 -13.16
CA ASN A 87 -10.07 -13.99 -12.55
C ASN A 87 -10.65 -12.67 -11.98
N TYR A 88 -10.31 -11.52 -12.56
CA TYR A 88 -10.65 -10.21 -12.00
C TYR A 88 -11.48 -9.34 -12.95
N HIS A 89 -11.87 -8.14 -12.51
CA HIS A 89 -12.51 -7.12 -13.34
C HIS A 89 -11.59 -6.67 -14.49
N LEU A 90 -11.51 -7.49 -15.54
CA LEU A 90 -10.67 -7.29 -16.72
C LEU A 90 -11.02 -5.98 -17.42
N ASP A 91 -12.29 -5.57 -17.38
CA ASP A 91 -12.79 -4.35 -18.01
C ASP A 91 -12.07 -3.10 -17.50
N ALA A 92 -11.84 -3.02 -16.18
CA ALA A 92 -11.26 -1.83 -15.55
C ALA A 92 -9.72 -1.83 -15.54
N LEU A 93 -9.10 -3.01 -15.48
CA LEU A 93 -7.65 -3.13 -15.30
C LEU A 93 -6.90 -3.53 -16.57
N GLY A 94 -7.56 -4.22 -17.49
CA GLY A 94 -6.94 -4.82 -18.67
C GLY A 94 -6.31 -3.81 -19.62
N THR A 95 -6.97 -2.67 -19.80
CA THR A 95 -6.54 -1.57 -20.66
C THR A 95 -5.91 -0.42 -19.90
N ARG A 96 -5.78 -0.55 -18.56
CA ARG A 96 -5.28 0.51 -17.70
C ARG A 96 -3.83 0.84 -18.06
N LYS A 97 -3.55 2.14 -18.21
CA LYS A 97 -2.19 2.65 -18.42
C LYS A 97 -1.52 2.89 -17.07
N MET A 98 -0.21 2.65 -17.00
CA MET A 98 0.64 3.00 -15.85
C MET A 98 1.47 4.26 -16.10
N VAL A 99 1.53 4.71 -17.35
CA VAL A 99 2.20 5.93 -17.81
C VAL A 99 1.21 6.79 -18.59
N LYS A 100 1.39 8.12 -18.55
CA LYS A 100 0.48 9.07 -19.21
C LYS A 100 0.60 8.98 -20.74
N HIS A 101 1.83 8.90 -21.23
CA HIS A 101 2.15 8.80 -22.64
C HIS A 101 2.72 7.42 -22.95
N ALA A 102 2.44 6.92 -24.16
CA ALA A 102 3.07 5.67 -24.60
C ALA A 102 4.58 5.86 -24.70
N ARG A 103 5.33 4.85 -24.27
CA ARG A 103 6.79 4.85 -24.29
C ARG A 103 7.34 3.87 -25.30
N PHE A 104 8.47 4.20 -25.91
CA PHE A 104 9.11 3.32 -26.90
C PHE A 104 10.63 3.44 -26.89
N CYS A 105 11.27 2.44 -27.49
CA CYS A 105 12.71 2.45 -27.74
C CYS A 105 12.93 2.44 -29.26
N GLU A 106 13.69 3.40 -29.76
CA GLU A 106 14.01 3.51 -31.19
C GLU A 106 14.67 2.22 -31.71
N ASN A 107 15.64 1.66 -30.96
CA ASN A 107 16.32 0.42 -31.36
C ASN A 107 15.35 -0.77 -31.42
N CYS A 108 14.38 -0.88 -30.50
CA CYS A 108 13.34 -1.91 -30.57
C CYS A 108 12.50 -1.74 -31.84
N ILE A 109 12.05 -0.53 -32.15
CA ILE A 109 11.28 -0.24 -33.36
C ILE A 109 12.05 -0.65 -34.61
N GLN A 110 13.35 -0.34 -34.69
CA GLN A 110 14.20 -0.71 -35.82
C GLN A 110 14.34 -2.23 -35.98
N GLU A 111 14.55 -2.95 -34.87
CA GLU A 111 14.60 -4.41 -34.86
C GLU A 111 13.26 -5.03 -35.27
N ASP A 112 12.15 -4.45 -34.80
CA ASP A 112 10.80 -4.92 -35.08
C ASP A 112 10.44 -4.70 -36.57
N ILE A 113 10.82 -3.56 -37.16
CA ILE A 113 10.67 -3.34 -38.61
C ILE A 113 11.51 -4.33 -39.42
N LYS A 114 12.74 -4.62 -39.00
CA LYS A 114 13.59 -5.59 -39.70
C LYS A 114 13.04 -7.02 -39.61
N THR A 115 12.53 -7.40 -38.45
CA THR A 115 12.14 -8.78 -38.13
C THR A 115 10.68 -9.07 -38.51
N TRP A 116 9.76 -8.21 -38.07
CA TRP A 116 8.31 -8.39 -38.19
C TRP A 116 7.69 -7.55 -39.31
N ARG A 117 8.47 -6.65 -39.94
CA ARG A 117 8.02 -5.68 -40.95
C ARG A 117 7.17 -4.54 -40.42
N TYR A 118 6.83 -4.52 -39.15
CA TYR A 118 6.12 -3.43 -38.49
C TYR A 118 6.59 -3.27 -37.05
N PRO A 119 6.57 -2.04 -36.52
CA PRO A 119 6.86 -1.79 -35.11
C PRO A 119 5.62 -1.99 -34.23
N TYR A 120 5.84 -2.27 -32.95
CA TYR A 120 4.78 -2.36 -31.95
C TYR A 120 5.24 -1.79 -30.61
N LEU A 121 4.28 -1.47 -29.74
CA LEU A 121 4.56 -1.01 -28.40
C LEU A 121 4.83 -2.20 -27.47
N ARG A 122 5.99 -2.19 -26.84
CA ARG A 122 6.34 -3.17 -25.80
C ARG A 122 5.65 -2.83 -24.50
N ARG A 123 5.10 -3.85 -23.85
CA ARG A 123 4.47 -3.79 -22.53
C ARG A 123 5.49 -3.41 -21.46
N SER A 124 6.70 -3.96 -21.49
CA SER A 124 7.80 -3.62 -20.57
C SER A 124 8.13 -2.12 -20.55
N HIS A 125 8.00 -1.42 -21.68
CA HIS A 125 8.24 0.02 -21.75
C HIS A 125 7.16 0.86 -21.05
N GLN A 126 5.97 0.29 -20.79
CA GLN A 126 4.84 1.05 -20.23
C GLN A 126 4.78 1.00 -18.70
N LEU A 127 5.79 0.43 -18.03
CA LEU A 127 5.84 0.26 -16.58
C LEU A 127 6.28 1.55 -15.88
N THR A 128 5.64 1.88 -14.75
CA THR A 128 6.00 3.07 -13.95
C THR A 128 7.40 2.93 -13.36
N GLY A 129 8.21 4.00 -13.44
CA GLY A 129 9.60 4.02 -12.99
C GLY A 129 10.60 3.41 -13.98
N ILE A 130 10.14 2.74 -15.04
CA ILE A 130 11.02 2.24 -16.12
C ILE A 130 11.08 3.31 -17.20
N GLU A 131 12.21 4.02 -17.26
CA GLU A 131 12.46 5.11 -18.22
C GLU A 131 13.53 4.75 -19.26
N TRP A 132 13.95 3.48 -19.29
CA TRP A 132 14.91 2.95 -20.26
C TRP A 132 14.49 1.57 -20.75
N CYS A 133 14.97 1.22 -21.92
CA CYS A 133 14.76 -0.10 -22.50
C CYS A 133 15.66 -1.12 -21.79
N LEU A 134 15.08 -2.21 -21.26
CA LEU A 134 15.84 -3.27 -20.60
C LEU A 134 16.72 -4.07 -21.58
N LYS A 135 16.35 -4.09 -22.87
CA LYS A 135 17.12 -4.75 -23.92
C LYS A 135 18.28 -3.89 -24.42
N HIS A 136 18.00 -2.63 -24.76
CA HIS A 136 18.97 -1.74 -25.42
C HIS A 136 19.66 -0.75 -24.49
N GLN A 137 19.26 -0.69 -23.22
CA GLN A 137 19.86 0.17 -22.18
C GLN A 137 19.92 1.66 -22.58
N GLY A 138 18.92 2.11 -23.34
CA GLY A 138 18.74 3.50 -23.79
C GLY A 138 17.46 4.11 -23.24
N LYS A 139 17.44 5.43 -23.03
CA LYS A 139 16.26 6.17 -22.51
C LYS A 139 15.05 5.93 -23.42
N LEU A 140 13.91 5.64 -22.82
CA LEU A 140 12.64 5.53 -23.52
C LEU A 140 12.17 6.92 -23.92
N GLN A 141 11.66 7.01 -25.14
CA GLN A 141 11.00 8.19 -25.64
C GLN A 141 9.51 8.12 -25.34
N GLU A 142 8.89 9.27 -25.12
CA GLU A 142 7.45 9.40 -24.92
C GLU A 142 6.81 10.03 -26.15
N PHE A 143 5.58 9.61 -26.46
CA PHE A 143 4.75 10.34 -27.41
C PHE A 143 4.19 11.61 -26.77
N GLU A 144 4.09 12.70 -27.53
CA GLU A 144 3.50 13.95 -27.03
C GLU A 144 2.01 13.82 -26.70
N THR A 145 1.32 12.91 -27.39
CA THR A 145 -0.12 12.70 -27.20
C THR A 145 -0.39 11.55 -26.23
N THR A 146 -1.52 11.64 -25.52
CA THR A 146 -2.01 10.54 -24.67
C THR A 146 -2.66 9.41 -25.48
N LYS A 147 -2.85 9.58 -26.79
CA LYS A 147 -3.38 8.55 -27.69
C LYS A 147 -2.34 7.47 -27.90
N ILE A 148 -2.80 6.24 -28.10
CA ILE A 148 -1.90 5.14 -28.44
C ILE A 148 -1.56 5.28 -29.92
N PRO A 149 -0.26 5.37 -30.29
CA PRO A 149 0.17 5.48 -31.67
C PRO A 149 -0.13 4.19 -32.44
N ASP A 150 -0.54 4.34 -33.69
CA ASP A 150 -0.64 3.24 -34.64
C ASP A 150 0.76 2.82 -35.18
N PRO A 151 0.88 1.66 -35.84
CA PRO A 151 2.14 1.19 -36.42
C PRO A 151 2.78 2.14 -37.45
N LYS A 152 1.98 2.92 -38.20
CA LYS A 152 2.50 3.89 -39.18
C LYS A 152 3.15 5.08 -38.49
N SER A 153 2.53 5.58 -37.42
CA SER A 153 3.07 6.64 -36.57
C SER A 153 4.38 6.19 -35.92
N LEU A 154 4.44 4.96 -35.38
CA LEU A 154 5.67 4.38 -34.84
C LEU A 154 6.80 4.30 -35.89
N ARG A 155 6.47 3.91 -37.13
CA ARG A 155 7.44 3.83 -38.23
C ARG A 155 7.98 5.21 -38.64
N GLN A 156 7.22 6.29 -38.52
CA GLN A 156 7.70 7.62 -38.91
C GLN A 156 8.79 8.16 -37.97
N ILE A 157 8.87 7.65 -36.74
CA ILE A 157 9.81 8.11 -35.72
C ILE A 157 11.24 7.65 -35.99
N THR A 158 11.42 6.55 -36.71
CA THR A 158 12.76 6.00 -37.05
C THR A 158 13.66 6.94 -37.85
N ASN A 159 13.12 8.06 -38.32
CA ASN A 159 13.86 9.07 -39.07
C ASN A 159 14.59 10.08 -38.16
N PHE A 160 14.32 10.07 -36.86
CA PHE A 160 14.96 10.96 -35.89
C PHE A 160 16.01 10.19 -35.09
N SER A 161 17.27 10.27 -35.55
CA SER A 161 18.41 9.70 -34.81
C SER A 161 18.57 10.44 -33.49
N THR A 162 18.16 9.81 -32.39
CA THR A 162 18.32 10.42 -31.07
C THR A 162 19.66 10.03 -30.46
N THR A 163 20.38 11.02 -29.93
CA THR A 163 21.68 10.84 -29.29
C THR A 163 21.57 9.78 -28.18
N LYS A 164 22.31 8.68 -28.32
CA LYS A 164 22.41 7.60 -27.33
C LYS A 164 23.05 8.15 -26.04
N SER A 165 22.27 8.69 -25.11
CA SER A 165 22.76 8.82 -23.75
C SER A 165 22.77 7.41 -23.15
N LEU A 166 23.93 6.75 -23.19
CA LEU A 166 24.12 5.48 -22.49
C LEU A 166 23.88 5.70 -20.99
N LEU A 167 23.04 4.84 -20.42
CA LEU A 167 22.64 4.85 -19.01
C LEU A 167 23.73 4.37 -18.05
N SER A 168 25.01 4.49 -18.40
CA SER A 168 26.14 3.92 -17.64
C SER A 168 26.28 4.41 -16.19
N ASN A 169 25.47 5.40 -15.76
CA ASN A 169 25.50 5.98 -14.41
C ASN A 169 24.17 5.85 -13.64
N GLN A 170 23.36 4.81 -13.88
CA GLN A 170 22.15 4.64 -13.08
C GLN A 170 22.45 4.37 -11.61
N HIS A 171 21.69 5.03 -10.75
CA HIS A 171 21.77 4.80 -9.31
C HIS A 171 21.46 3.32 -8.99
N PRO A 172 22.24 2.64 -8.13
CA PRO A 172 22.05 1.21 -7.83
C PRO A 172 20.63 0.85 -7.35
N ILE A 173 19.98 1.72 -6.57
CA ILE A 173 18.58 1.51 -6.13
C ILE A 173 17.62 1.52 -7.31
N ILE A 174 17.82 2.41 -8.28
CA ILE A 174 16.96 2.50 -9.46
C ILE A 174 17.07 1.23 -10.31
N ARG A 175 18.30 0.70 -10.47
CA ARG A 175 18.52 -0.58 -11.15
C ARG A 175 17.81 -1.72 -10.45
N ARG A 176 17.97 -1.84 -9.12
CA ARG A 176 17.25 -2.85 -8.32
C ARG A 176 15.74 -2.70 -8.41
N TYR A 177 15.22 -1.47 -8.40
CA TYR A 177 13.80 -1.21 -8.57
C TYR A 177 13.29 -1.85 -9.85
N VAL A 178 14.01 -1.65 -10.97
CA VAL A 178 13.63 -2.20 -12.26
C VAL A 178 13.75 -3.72 -12.33
N ASP A 179 14.85 -4.27 -11.81
CA ASP A 179 15.06 -5.73 -11.79
C ASP A 179 13.98 -6.44 -10.94
N ILE A 180 13.64 -5.87 -9.77
CA ILE A 180 12.54 -6.37 -8.93
C ILE A 180 11.21 -6.22 -9.66
N PHE A 181 10.96 -5.09 -10.33
CA PHE A 181 9.72 -4.87 -11.08
C PHE A 181 9.56 -5.93 -12.17
N ASP A 182 10.58 -6.15 -12.98
CA ASP A 182 10.55 -7.14 -14.07
C ASP A 182 10.31 -8.56 -13.51
N GLY A 183 11.05 -8.96 -12.48
CA GLY A 183 10.88 -10.24 -11.80
C GLY A 183 9.47 -10.45 -11.21
N LEU A 184 8.85 -9.39 -10.69
CA LEU A 184 7.46 -9.48 -10.21
C LEU A 184 6.43 -9.60 -11.35
N THR A 185 6.68 -8.99 -12.51
CA THR A 185 5.77 -9.10 -13.65
C THR A 185 5.83 -10.44 -14.37
N THR A 186 6.96 -11.15 -14.24
CA THR A 186 7.14 -12.51 -14.77
C THR A 186 6.60 -13.58 -13.82
N ASN A 187 6.33 -13.22 -12.55
CA ASN A 187 5.72 -14.13 -11.60
C ASN A 187 4.24 -14.43 -11.96
N ASN A 188 3.85 -15.70 -11.88
CA ASN A 188 2.53 -16.17 -12.31
C ASN A 188 1.42 -15.90 -11.28
N SER A 189 1.77 -15.48 -10.07
CA SER A 189 0.82 -15.27 -8.98
C SER A 189 1.16 -14.03 -8.19
N PRO A 190 0.15 -13.25 -7.78
CA PRO A 190 0.40 -12.05 -7.00
C PRO A 190 0.88 -12.41 -5.59
N ILE A 191 1.70 -11.54 -5.02
CA ILE A 191 2.17 -11.64 -3.64
C ILE A 191 1.13 -10.99 -2.72
N SER A 192 0.93 -11.55 -1.53
CA SER A 192 0.11 -10.89 -0.51
C SER A 192 0.77 -9.59 -0.03
N ALA A 193 0.02 -8.48 -0.03
CA ALA A 193 0.48 -7.19 0.51
C ALA A 193 0.91 -7.28 1.97
N GLU A 194 0.20 -8.09 2.76
CA GLU A 194 0.58 -8.38 4.15
C GLU A 194 1.95 -9.05 4.23
N HIS A 195 2.18 -10.06 3.38
CA HIS A 195 3.45 -10.78 3.31
C HIS A 195 4.59 -9.87 2.89
N ALA A 196 4.40 -9.13 1.79
CA ALA A 196 5.38 -8.14 1.32
C ALA A 196 5.70 -7.12 2.43
N SER A 197 4.67 -6.60 3.11
CA SER A 197 4.86 -5.66 4.21
C SER A 197 5.64 -6.24 5.39
N TRP A 198 5.41 -7.52 5.72
CA TRP A 198 6.17 -8.22 6.74
C TRP A 198 7.65 -8.40 6.35
N VAL A 199 7.93 -8.84 5.12
CA VAL A 199 9.30 -8.99 4.61
C VAL A 199 10.06 -7.65 4.68
N LEU A 200 9.44 -6.56 4.21
CA LEU A 200 10.03 -5.23 4.25
C LEU A 200 10.18 -4.71 5.69
N SER A 201 9.22 -5.00 6.57
CA SER A 201 9.28 -4.70 8.00
C SER A 201 10.53 -5.30 8.65
N GLU A 202 10.81 -6.59 8.42
CA GLU A 202 11.95 -7.28 9.02
C GLU A 202 13.29 -6.67 8.54
N GLN A 203 13.40 -6.34 7.25
CA GLN A 203 14.62 -5.68 6.75
C GLN A 203 14.77 -4.26 7.29
N ALA A 204 13.69 -3.49 7.35
CA ALA A 204 13.72 -2.15 7.95
C ALA A 204 14.13 -2.17 9.43
N ILE A 205 13.74 -3.20 10.20
CA ILE A 205 14.21 -3.38 11.59
C ILE A 205 15.72 -3.58 11.64
N LYS A 206 16.28 -4.44 10.79
CA LYS A 206 17.73 -4.72 10.77
C LYS A 206 18.55 -3.48 10.45
N LEU A 207 18.01 -2.59 9.61
CA LEU A 207 18.63 -1.31 9.26
C LEU A 207 18.36 -0.20 10.29
N GLY A 208 17.65 -0.49 11.39
CA GLY A 208 17.38 0.49 12.44
C GLY A 208 16.40 1.60 12.05
N LEU A 209 15.55 1.38 11.04
CA LEU A 209 14.66 2.40 10.53
C LEU A 209 13.44 2.62 11.42
N ASN A 210 13.04 3.88 11.53
CA ASN A 210 11.78 4.24 12.15
C ASN A 210 10.61 3.84 11.24
N ARG A 211 9.72 3.05 11.83
CA ARG A 211 8.52 2.53 11.17
C ARG A 211 7.24 3.12 11.75
N SER A 212 7.32 3.93 12.81
CA SER A 212 6.13 4.45 13.50
C SER A 212 5.88 5.91 13.13
N PRO A 213 4.64 6.28 12.72
CA PRO A 213 4.30 7.68 12.44
C PRO A 213 4.40 8.59 13.68
N LYS A 214 4.38 8.00 14.88
CA LYS A 214 4.46 8.74 16.16
C LYS A 214 5.87 8.96 16.69
N LYS A 215 6.87 8.31 16.10
CA LYS A 215 8.25 8.39 16.56
C LYS A 215 9.05 9.23 15.58
N THR A 216 10.00 10.00 16.09
CA THR A 216 11.04 10.63 15.28
C THR A 216 12.14 9.61 14.99
N GLY A 217 12.84 9.78 13.87
CA GLY A 217 13.89 8.89 13.41
C GLY A 217 13.82 8.65 11.91
N ARG A 218 14.94 8.18 11.34
CA ARG A 218 15.14 7.97 9.90
C ARG A 218 14.14 6.94 9.35
N ASN A 219 13.33 7.33 8.38
CA ASN A 219 12.33 6.48 7.73
C ASN A 219 12.89 5.87 6.43
N LEU A 220 12.09 5.01 5.76
CA LEU A 220 12.42 4.47 4.44
C LEU A 220 12.48 5.58 3.38
N SER A 221 11.53 6.51 3.45
CA SER A 221 11.43 7.66 2.55
C SER A 221 12.55 8.69 2.73
N ASP A 222 13.21 8.74 3.90
CA ASP A 222 14.44 9.53 4.07
C ASP A 222 15.56 8.97 3.20
N ILE A 223 15.80 7.64 3.26
CA ILE A 223 16.82 6.97 2.44
C ILE A 223 16.56 7.18 0.95
N ALA A 224 15.30 7.12 0.52
CA ALA A 224 14.94 7.36 -0.87
C ALA A 224 15.45 8.73 -1.35
N ILE A 225 15.25 9.79 -0.56
CA ILE A 225 15.69 11.16 -0.90
C ILE A 225 17.20 11.31 -0.80
N GLU A 226 17.83 10.74 0.24
CA GLU A 226 19.26 10.82 0.50
C GLU A 226 20.09 10.14 -0.59
N GLU A 227 19.64 8.98 -1.08
CA GLU A 227 20.42 8.14 -2.00
C GLU A 227 20.07 8.36 -3.48
N ILE A 228 18.77 8.45 -3.82
CA ILE A 228 18.33 8.43 -5.23
C ILE A 228 18.41 9.82 -5.89
N SER A 229 18.78 10.87 -5.13
CA SER A 229 18.78 12.30 -5.47
C SER A 229 18.60 12.60 -6.97
N GLY A 230 17.39 12.99 -7.40
CA GLY A 230 17.17 13.29 -8.81
C GLY A 230 15.71 13.42 -9.23
N GLU A 231 15.55 13.87 -10.47
CA GLU A 231 14.27 14.06 -11.18
C GLU A 231 13.43 12.77 -11.19
N TRP A 232 14.07 11.61 -11.44
CA TRP A 232 13.41 10.30 -11.48
C TRP A 232 12.57 10.00 -10.23
N LEU A 233 13.12 10.29 -9.03
CA LEU A 233 12.43 10.00 -7.78
C LEU A 233 11.16 10.84 -7.66
N PHE A 234 11.21 12.12 -7.99
CA PHE A 234 10.09 13.03 -7.81
C PHE A 234 9.04 12.90 -8.92
N ASP A 235 9.43 12.50 -10.13
CA ASP A 235 8.51 12.22 -11.21
C ASP A 235 7.67 10.97 -10.94
N ASN A 236 8.30 9.94 -10.36
CA ASN A 236 7.63 8.67 -10.06
C ASN A 236 6.99 8.63 -8.66
N PHE A 237 7.49 9.44 -7.71
CA PHE A 237 7.02 9.51 -6.32
C PHE A 237 6.85 10.98 -5.86
N PRO A 238 5.90 11.73 -6.44
CA PRO A 238 5.76 13.17 -6.23
C PRO A 238 5.49 13.57 -4.77
N VAL A 239 4.95 12.65 -3.96
CA VAL A 239 4.74 12.84 -2.52
C VAL A 239 6.05 13.15 -1.76
N LEU A 240 7.21 12.77 -2.30
CA LEU A 240 8.51 13.01 -1.69
C LEU A 240 9.06 14.44 -1.90
N LYS A 241 8.54 15.19 -2.88
CA LYS A 241 9.12 16.50 -3.28
C LYS A 241 9.16 17.52 -2.13
N ASN A 242 8.17 17.47 -1.24
CA ASN A 242 8.02 18.40 -0.12
C ASN A 242 8.27 17.74 1.24
N LYS A 243 8.80 16.51 1.25
CA LYS A 243 9.03 15.76 2.48
C LYS A 243 10.06 16.48 3.35
N GLN A 244 9.75 16.63 4.63
CA GLN A 244 10.72 17.08 5.64
C GLN A 244 11.52 15.89 6.21
N PRO A 245 12.77 16.08 6.66
CA PRO A 245 13.56 15.02 7.29
C PRO A 245 12.81 14.34 8.44
N GLN A 246 12.86 13.00 8.52
CA GLN A 246 12.19 12.17 9.54
C GLN A 246 10.65 12.22 9.53
N GLN A 247 10.04 12.99 8.62
CA GLN A 247 8.60 12.98 8.40
C GLN A 247 8.17 11.64 7.80
N PHE A 248 7.27 10.96 8.50
CA PHE A 248 6.66 9.74 8.01
C PHE A 248 5.70 10.03 6.84
N ILE A 249 5.92 9.38 5.69
CA ILE A 249 5.08 9.42 4.49
C ILE A 249 4.29 8.12 4.39
N PRO A 250 2.97 8.11 4.73
CA PRO A 250 2.20 6.88 4.82
C PRO A 250 2.19 6.02 3.55
N SER A 251 2.23 6.60 2.36
CA SER A 251 2.21 5.83 1.11
C SER A 251 3.50 5.04 0.87
N ILE A 252 4.64 5.51 1.38
CA ILE A 252 5.96 4.91 1.16
C ILE A 252 6.42 4.17 2.42
N ASP A 253 6.51 4.86 3.57
CA ASP A 253 6.96 4.23 4.81
C ASP A 253 5.96 3.19 5.35
N GLY A 254 4.68 3.39 5.02
CA GLY A 254 3.59 2.50 5.40
C GLY A 254 3.76 1.07 4.89
N VAL A 255 4.49 0.85 3.80
CA VAL A 255 4.76 -0.50 3.28
C VAL A 255 5.48 -1.37 4.31
N THR A 256 6.18 -0.78 5.30
CA THR A 256 6.89 -1.50 6.36
C THR A 256 6.07 -1.75 7.63
N ILE A 257 4.80 -1.32 7.67
CA ILE A 257 3.94 -1.46 8.87
C ILE A 257 2.49 -1.82 8.59
N PHE A 258 1.88 -1.25 7.56
CA PHE A 258 0.45 -1.31 7.34
C PHE A 258 0.11 -2.52 6.48
N ARG A 259 0.15 -3.70 7.11
CA ARG A 259 -0.08 -5.00 6.46
C ARG A 259 -1.38 -5.11 5.67
N PHE A 260 -2.39 -4.34 6.06
CA PHE A 260 -3.74 -4.38 5.46
C PHE A 260 -4.10 -3.13 4.67
N GLN A 261 -3.17 -2.18 4.51
CA GLN A 261 -3.42 -1.03 3.65
C GLN A 261 -2.99 -1.32 2.22
N ASN A 262 -3.84 -0.91 1.28
CA ASN A 262 -3.58 -1.02 -0.15
C ASN A 262 -2.60 0.07 -0.61
N HIS A 263 -1.32 -0.17 -0.34
CA HIS A 263 -0.26 0.59 -1.02
C HIS A 263 -0.15 0.13 -2.47
N SER A 264 0.20 1.06 -3.37
CA SER A 264 0.49 0.70 -4.76
C SER A 264 1.73 -0.19 -4.85
N VAL A 265 1.75 -1.07 -5.85
CA VAL A 265 2.86 -2.00 -6.10
C VAL A 265 4.21 -1.28 -6.20
N HIS A 266 4.26 -0.13 -6.88
CA HIS A 266 5.51 0.64 -7.03
C HIS A 266 6.09 1.13 -5.69
N HIS A 267 5.27 1.40 -4.67
CA HIS A 267 5.79 1.75 -3.34
C HIS A 267 6.45 0.56 -2.64
N PHE A 268 5.88 -0.65 -2.78
CA PHE A 268 6.51 -1.86 -2.26
C PHE A 268 7.83 -2.16 -2.98
N ILE A 269 7.87 -1.99 -4.31
CA ILE A 269 9.08 -2.21 -5.10
C ILE A 269 10.17 -1.20 -4.73
N LEU A 270 9.83 0.09 -4.57
CA LEU A 270 10.77 1.09 -4.06
C LEU A 270 11.31 0.70 -2.68
N GLY A 271 10.43 0.28 -1.77
CA GLY A 271 10.84 -0.19 -0.46
C GLY A 271 11.78 -1.39 -0.53
N ALA A 272 11.51 -2.37 -1.39
CA ALA A 272 12.39 -3.51 -1.60
C ALA A 272 13.75 -3.07 -2.17
N ALA A 273 13.76 -2.20 -3.18
CA ALA A 273 14.98 -1.72 -3.81
C ALA A 273 15.90 -0.93 -2.86
N ILE A 274 15.33 -0.24 -1.88
CA ILE A 274 16.06 0.48 -0.82
C ILE A 274 16.56 -0.49 0.26
N LEU A 275 15.70 -1.39 0.73
CA LEU A 275 15.97 -2.23 1.90
C LEU A 275 16.88 -3.43 1.60
N PHE A 276 16.97 -3.85 0.35
CA PHE A 276 17.82 -4.94 -0.10
C PHE A 276 18.99 -4.42 -0.92
N SER A 277 20.17 -5.01 -0.72
CA SER A 277 21.36 -4.72 -1.52
C SER A 277 21.34 -5.37 -2.91
N ASP A 278 20.52 -6.41 -3.08
CA ASP A 278 20.43 -7.24 -4.28
C ASP A 278 18.95 -7.49 -4.67
N ALA A 279 18.67 -7.51 -5.98
CA ALA A 279 17.31 -7.67 -6.50
C ALA A 279 16.81 -9.11 -6.41
N ASP A 280 17.68 -10.09 -6.65
CA ASP A 280 17.31 -11.51 -6.59
C ASP A 280 17.02 -11.94 -5.16
N GLU A 281 17.78 -11.45 -4.17
CA GLU A 281 17.48 -11.66 -2.75
C GLU A 281 16.10 -11.09 -2.39
N ALA A 282 15.80 -9.87 -2.84
CA ALA A 282 14.51 -9.23 -2.61
C ALA A 282 13.36 -10.06 -3.20
N LEU A 283 13.47 -10.46 -4.47
CA LEU A 283 12.48 -11.29 -5.16
C LEU A 283 12.31 -12.64 -4.47
N ASN A 284 13.40 -13.32 -4.11
CA ASN A 284 13.36 -14.59 -3.42
C ASN A 284 12.62 -14.48 -2.08
N LYS A 285 12.91 -13.45 -1.28
CA LYS A 285 12.18 -13.20 -0.03
C LYS A 285 10.72 -12.85 -0.27
N LEU A 286 10.40 -12.03 -1.26
CA LEU A 286 9.03 -11.63 -1.55
C LEU A 286 8.16 -12.79 -2.07
N ILE A 287 8.71 -13.65 -2.93
CA ILE A 287 7.99 -14.73 -3.60
C ILE A 287 7.97 -16.01 -2.75
N HIS A 288 9.12 -16.45 -2.23
CA HIS A 288 9.27 -17.81 -1.68
C HIS A 288 9.17 -17.90 -0.15
N SER A 289 9.31 -16.80 0.60
CA SER A 289 9.30 -16.89 2.09
C SER A 289 7.91 -17.12 2.71
N GLN A 290 6.87 -17.38 1.91
CA GLN A 290 5.50 -17.59 2.39
C GLN A 290 5.31 -18.84 3.28
N GLN A 291 6.27 -19.77 3.30
CA GLN A 291 6.14 -21.05 4.01
C GLN A 291 6.68 -21.04 5.45
N ASP A 292 7.73 -20.28 5.75
CA ASP A 292 8.51 -20.56 6.98
C ASP A 292 8.15 -19.70 8.20
N SER A 293 7.39 -18.61 8.04
CA SER A 293 7.30 -17.60 9.11
C SER A 293 5.94 -16.94 9.26
N LYS A 294 4.85 -17.65 8.96
CA LYS A 294 3.56 -17.33 9.58
C LYS A 294 3.68 -17.60 11.09
N LYS A 295 4.42 -16.75 11.84
CA LYS A 295 4.09 -16.45 13.23
C LYS A 295 2.60 -16.27 13.18
N SER A 296 1.84 -17.22 13.72
CA SER A 296 0.42 -17.30 13.44
C SER A 296 -0.11 -15.90 13.68
N LEU A 297 -0.58 -15.23 12.61
CA LEU A 297 -1.43 -14.06 12.78
C LEU A 297 -2.38 -14.50 13.87
N ARG A 298 -2.40 -13.82 15.03
CA ARG A 298 -3.29 -14.19 16.13
C ARG A 298 -4.60 -14.48 15.44
N LYS A 299 -4.98 -15.77 15.31
CA LYS A 299 -6.04 -16.16 14.37
C LYS A 299 -7.15 -15.21 14.71
N LEU A 300 -7.57 -14.36 13.76
CA LEU A 300 -8.62 -13.39 14.04
C LEU A 300 -9.79 -14.24 14.51
N ILE A 301 -10.01 -14.28 15.83
CA ILE A 301 -10.99 -15.17 16.43
C ILE A 301 -12.30 -14.52 16.03
N LYS A 302 -12.87 -14.99 14.92
CA LYS A 302 -14.18 -14.55 14.46
C LYS A 302 -15.17 -15.07 15.48
N ARG A 303 -15.54 -14.21 16.42
CA ARG A 303 -16.60 -14.48 17.37
C ARG A 303 -17.94 -14.41 16.62
N PRO A 304 -18.84 -15.39 16.81
CA PRO A 304 -20.15 -15.37 16.17
C PRO A 304 -20.96 -14.17 16.65
N GLU A 305 -21.97 -13.76 15.87
CA GLU A 305 -22.85 -12.65 16.25
C GLU A 305 -23.52 -12.87 17.62
N SER A 306 -23.83 -14.12 17.96
CA SER A 306 -24.38 -14.50 19.27
C SER A 306 -23.48 -14.13 20.44
N PHE A 307 -22.16 -14.28 20.32
CA PHE A 307 -21.21 -13.86 21.36
C PHE A 307 -21.30 -12.36 21.60
N TRP A 308 -21.40 -11.56 20.53
CA TRP A 308 -21.41 -10.11 20.69
C TRP A 308 -22.71 -9.56 21.29
N ARG A 309 -23.79 -10.34 21.25
CA ARG A 309 -25.06 -10.03 21.91
C ARG A 309 -25.23 -10.72 23.27
N SER A 310 -24.26 -11.54 23.67
CA SER A 310 -24.35 -12.36 24.88
C SER A 310 -24.05 -11.56 26.14
N ASP A 311 -24.55 -12.05 27.27
CA ASP A 311 -24.17 -11.55 28.59
C ASP A 311 -22.68 -11.84 28.89
N GLU A 312 -22.09 -12.87 28.28
CA GLU A 312 -20.65 -13.15 28.37
C GLU A 312 -19.80 -11.95 27.92
N LEU A 313 -20.15 -11.28 26.82
CA LEU A 313 -19.44 -10.07 26.39
C LEU A 313 -19.60 -8.93 27.40
N ARG A 314 -20.80 -8.76 27.97
CA ARG A 314 -21.09 -7.72 28.96
C ARG A 314 -20.29 -7.96 30.23
N ASP A 315 -20.22 -9.21 30.69
CA ASP A 315 -19.44 -9.62 31.85
C ASP A 315 -17.94 -9.36 31.63
N LEU A 316 -17.43 -9.68 30.44
CA LEU A 316 -16.05 -9.37 30.07
C LEU A 316 -15.79 -7.86 30.00
N TYR A 317 -16.74 -7.09 29.47
CA TYR A 317 -16.66 -5.63 29.45
C TYR A 317 -16.66 -5.04 30.86
N ILE A 318 -17.48 -5.58 31.77
CA ILE A 318 -17.53 -5.20 33.18
C ILE A 318 -16.22 -5.55 33.89
N LYS A 319 -15.76 -6.80 33.73
CA LYS A 319 -14.50 -7.32 34.26
C LYS A 319 -13.31 -6.44 33.89
N HIS A 320 -13.27 -5.97 32.64
CA HIS A 320 -12.20 -5.09 32.14
C HIS A 320 -12.49 -3.60 32.29
N SER A 321 -13.56 -3.22 33.01
CA SER A 321 -13.97 -1.83 33.22
C SER A 321 -14.03 -1.01 31.91
N GLY A 322 -14.55 -1.61 30.84
CA GLY A 322 -14.63 -1.01 29.52
C GLY A 322 -13.28 -0.78 28.80
N SER A 323 -12.19 -1.40 29.27
CA SER A 323 -10.90 -1.39 28.59
C SER A 323 -10.93 -2.30 27.36
N CYS A 324 -11.15 -1.71 26.19
CA CYS A 324 -11.15 -2.44 24.92
C CYS A 324 -9.83 -3.20 24.67
N ARG A 325 -8.69 -2.69 25.17
CA ARG A 325 -7.39 -3.35 25.02
C ARG A 325 -7.28 -4.64 25.82
N ASP A 326 -7.72 -4.62 27.06
CA ASP A 326 -7.63 -5.78 27.95
C ASP A 326 -8.68 -6.82 27.54
N LEU A 327 -9.89 -6.37 27.20
CA LEU A 327 -10.94 -7.21 26.61
C LEU A 327 -10.45 -7.89 25.32
N THR A 328 -9.82 -7.16 24.40
CA THR A 328 -9.24 -7.73 23.17
C THR A 328 -8.16 -8.77 23.45
N THR A 329 -7.39 -8.58 24.53
CA THR A 329 -6.36 -9.54 24.93
C THR A 329 -6.98 -10.85 25.39
N GLU A 330 -8.13 -10.80 26.08
CA GLU A 330 -8.86 -11.98 26.55
C GLU A 330 -9.67 -12.67 25.44
N ILE A 331 -10.44 -11.92 24.65
CA ILE A 331 -11.32 -12.54 23.63
C ILE A 331 -10.59 -12.89 22.33
N GLY A 332 -9.37 -12.39 22.16
CA GLY A 332 -8.59 -12.48 20.93
C GLY A 332 -9.03 -11.50 19.84
N GLY A 333 -8.41 -11.57 18.67
CA GLY A 333 -8.69 -10.66 17.55
C GLY A 333 -7.85 -9.37 17.57
N SER A 334 -8.16 -8.44 16.66
CA SER A 334 -7.51 -7.13 16.59
C SER A 334 -8.25 -6.10 17.43
N TYR A 335 -7.49 -5.16 18.02
CA TYR A 335 -8.06 -4.08 18.81
C TYR A 335 -9.08 -3.26 18.00
N ASP A 336 -8.76 -2.93 16.76
CA ASP A 336 -9.66 -2.12 15.93
C ASP A 336 -10.96 -2.83 15.58
N GLN A 337 -10.89 -4.13 15.24
CA GLN A 337 -12.10 -4.91 14.96
C GLN A 337 -12.97 -5.04 16.22
N ASN A 338 -12.37 -5.37 17.35
CA ASN A 338 -13.11 -5.48 18.60
C ASN A 338 -13.67 -4.13 19.05
N ARG A 339 -12.95 -3.02 18.84
CA ARG A 339 -13.46 -1.67 19.10
C ARG A 339 -14.69 -1.36 18.26
N VAL A 340 -14.65 -1.64 16.95
CA VAL A 340 -15.78 -1.41 16.04
C VAL A 340 -16.96 -2.28 16.44
N ASN A 341 -16.73 -3.56 16.76
CA ASN A 341 -17.79 -4.44 17.24
C ASN A 341 -18.38 -3.96 18.56
N LEU A 342 -17.55 -3.62 19.55
CA LEU A 342 -18.02 -3.08 20.83
C LEU A 342 -18.92 -1.84 20.63
N LEU A 343 -18.56 -0.92 19.73
CA LEU A 343 -19.42 0.22 19.40
C LEU A 343 -20.72 -0.18 18.71
N LYS A 344 -20.67 -1.16 17.79
CA LYS A 344 -21.88 -1.73 17.14
C LYS A 344 -22.85 -2.32 18.17
N TYR A 345 -22.34 -2.87 19.27
CA TYR A 345 -23.12 -3.42 20.37
C TYR A 345 -23.17 -2.49 21.57
N GLU A 346 -23.04 -1.18 21.34
CA GLU A 346 -23.40 -0.16 22.31
C GLU A 346 -22.52 -0.13 23.59
N LEU A 347 -21.27 -0.61 23.47
CA LEU A 347 -20.27 -0.71 24.54
C LEU A 347 -19.03 0.15 24.25
N PRO A 348 -19.11 1.49 24.31
CA PRO A 348 -18.00 2.36 23.93
C PRO A 348 -16.76 2.18 24.83
N PRO A 349 -15.51 2.30 24.33
CA PRO A 349 -14.31 2.16 25.17
C PRO A 349 -14.19 3.24 26.27
N LEU A 350 -13.77 2.87 27.49
CA LEU A 350 -13.70 3.77 28.67
C LEU A 350 -12.29 3.98 29.23
N SER A 351 -11.25 3.47 28.55
CA SER A 351 -9.89 3.39 29.09
C SER A 351 -9.19 4.74 29.34
N ILE A 352 -9.72 5.85 28.81
CA ILE A 352 -9.09 7.18 28.83
C ILE A 352 -10.11 8.23 29.31
N LEU A 353 -10.59 8.15 30.54
CA LEU A 353 -11.53 9.14 31.11
C LEU A 353 -10.91 9.80 32.34
N SER A 354 -11.20 11.09 32.57
CA SER A 354 -10.94 11.74 33.87
C SER A 354 -11.98 11.31 34.91
N ASN A 355 -11.68 11.46 36.20
CA ASN A 355 -12.66 11.20 37.25
C ASN A 355 -13.91 12.08 37.09
N ASP A 356 -13.72 13.36 36.75
CA ASP A 356 -14.84 14.28 36.52
C ASP A 356 -15.70 13.83 35.33
N THR A 357 -15.07 13.35 34.25
CA THR A 357 -15.80 12.79 33.10
C THR A 357 -16.55 11.50 33.48
N ILE A 358 -15.97 10.63 34.33
CA ILE A 358 -16.65 9.41 34.82
C ILE A 358 -17.87 9.76 35.66
N VAL A 359 -17.74 10.75 36.56
CA VAL A 359 -18.85 11.22 37.38
C VAL A 359 -19.94 11.83 36.49
N ALA A 360 -19.57 12.69 35.55
CA ALA A 360 -20.46 13.32 34.59
C ALA A 360 -21.27 12.32 33.75
N ILE A 361 -20.63 11.26 33.24
CA ILE A 361 -21.33 10.17 32.53
C ILE A 361 -22.37 9.52 33.44
N GLY A 362 -22.00 9.24 34.70
CA GLY A 362 -22.92 8.66 35.67
C GLY A 362 -24.14 9.55 35.92
N ASP A 363 -23.91 10.84 36.17
CA ASP A 363 -24.98 11.79 36.45
C ASP A 363 -25.93 11.94 35.26
N PHE A 364 -25.40 11.96 34.03
CA PHE A 364 -26.21 11.98 32.82
C PHE A 364 -27.13 10.75 32.74
N TYR A 365 -26.58 9.55 32.95
CA TYR A 365 -27.40 8.33 32.94
C TYR A 365 -28.35 8.22 34.13
N ASP A 366 -28.06 8.91 35.23
CA ASP A 366 -28.95 9.04 36.38
C ASP A 366 -30.05 10.11 36.21
N GLY A 367 -30.07 10.81 35.06
CA GLY A 367 -31.14 11.71 34.65
C GLY A 367 -30.82 13.20 34.82
N ALA A 368 -29.57 13.57 35.13
CA ALA A 368 -29.18 14.97 35.18
C ALA A 368 -29.28 15.62 33.78
N PRO A 369 -29.78 16.86 33.67
CA PRO A 369 -29.82 17.58 32.41
C PRO A 369 -28.43 17.70 31.78
N LEU A 370 -28.32 17.43 30.47
CA LEU A 370 -27.05 17.46 29.75
C LEU A 370 -26.31 18.80 29.93
N LEU A 371 -27.04 19.93 29.96
CA LEU A 371 -26.46 21.25 30.14
C LEU A 371 -25.77 21.40 31.50
N GLU A 372 -26.36 20.86 32.57
CA GLU A 372 -25.77 20.87 33.91
C GLU A 372 -24.54 19.97 33.97
N VAL A 373 -24.59 18.80 33.34
CA VAL A 373 -23.46 17.89 33.25
C VAL A 373 -22.28 18.56 32.53
N LEU A 374 -22.52 19.24 31.41
CA LEU A 374 -21.48 19.92 30.63
C LEU A 374 -20.87 21.15 31.32
N GLN A 375 -21.54 21.71 32.34
CA GLN A 375 -21.05 22.85 33.11
C GLN A 375 -20.05 22.48 34.21
N LYS A 376 -19.88 21.18 34.55
CA LYS A 376 -18.94 20.81 35.61
C LYS A 376 -17.49 21.00 35.16
N PRO A 377 -16.58 21.42 36.07
CA PRO A 377 -15.19 21.66 35.72
C PRO A 377 -14.48 20.37 35.29
N ASN A 378 -13.46 20.51 34.44
CA ASN A 378 -12.53 19.44 34.05
C ASN A 378 -13.13 18.21 33.32
N ILE A 379 -14.35 18.34 32.80
CA ILE A 379 -14.94 17.32 31.92
C ILE A 379 -14.31 17.41 30.53
N ASN A 380 -14.01 16.25 29.95
CA ASN A 380 -13.71 16.16 28.53
C ASN A 380 -15.02 16.02 27.72
N ASN A 381 -15.58 17.15 27.29
CA ASN A 381 -16.87 17.20 26.59
C ASN A 381 -16.91 16.31 25.34
N LYS A 382 -15.79 16.20 24.60
CA LYS A 382 -15.71 15.34 23.40
C LYS A 382 -15.83 13.86 23.75
N GLN A 383 -15.26 13.44 24.89
CA GLN A 383 -15.35 12.05 25.34
C GLN A 383 -16.73 11.72 25.91
N LEU A 384 -17.32 12.64 26.68
CA LEU A 384 -18.69 12.51 27.17
C LEU A 384 -19.66 12.34 25.99
N GLU A 385 -19.60 13.26 25.01
CA GLU A 385 -20.44 13.20 23.80
C GLU A 385 -20.22 11.88 23.04
N TYR A 386 -18.97 11.48 22.85
CA TYR A 386 -18.64 10.23 22.17
C TYR A 386 -19.29 9.02 22.87
N ILE A 387 -19.22 8.94 24.20
CA ILE A 387 -19.81 7.83 24.94
C ILE A 387 -21.33 7.86 24.83
N VAL A 388 -21.97 9.00 25.12
CA VAL A 388 -23.43 9.15 25.08
C VAL A 388 -23.99 8.81 23.70
N ARG A 389 -23.31 9.18 22.61
CA ARG A 389 -23.75 8.87 21.24
C ARG A 389 -23.63 7.39 20.86
N ASN A 390 -22.71 6.66 21.48
CA ASN A 390 -22.39 5.27 21.10
C ASN A 390 -22.83 4.24 22.15
N ALA A 391 -23.37 4.67 23.29
CA ALA A 391 -23.88 3.81 24.33
C ALA A 391 -25.40 3.67 24.19
N GLY A 392 -25.88 2.46 24.46
CA GLY A 392 -27.28 2.07 24.31
C GLY A 392 -28.07 2.15 25.61
N ASN A 393 -29.32 1.73 25.55
CA ASN A 393 -30.24 1.83 26.70
C ASN A 393 -29.78 1.00 27.91
N THR A 394 -29.13 -0.14 27.67
CA THR A 394 -28.62 -1.00 28.76
C THR A 394 -27.28 -0.52 29.34
N PHE A 395 -26.67 0.52 28.76
CA PHE A 395 -25.35 0.97 29.17
C PHE A 395 -25.35 1.56 30.58
N ARG A 396 -26.46 2.16 31.03
CA ARG A 396 -26.60 2.71 32.39
C ARG A 396 -26.25 1.68 33.46
N ASP A 397 -26.86 0.51 33.39
CA ASP A 397 -26.70 -0.55 34.40
C ASP A 397 -25.27 -1.10 34.38
N ILE A 398 -24.70 -1.26 33.19
CA ILE A 398 -23.30 -1.68 33.00
C ILE A 398 -22.35 -0.63 33.56
N PHE A 399 -22.57 0.65 33.26
CA PHE A 399 -21.74 1.75 33.71
C PHE A 399 -21.72 1.87 35.23
N ASN A 400 -22.89 1.72 35.87
CA ASN A 400 -23.00 1.75 37.33
C ASN A 400 -22.22 0.63 38.02
N GLN A 401 -22.13 -0.56 37.40
CA GLN A 401 -21.31 -1.66 37.92
C GLN A 401 -19.80 -1.38 37.81
N ILE A 402 -19.35 -0.70 36.75
CA ILE A 402 -17.92 -0.44 36.52
C ILE A 402 -17.42 0.91 37.06
N LYS A 403 -18.31 1.87 37.35
CA LYS A 403 -17.97 3.22 37.82
C LYS A 403 -16.99 3.20 39.01
N PRO A 404 -17.17 2.37 40.07
CA PRO A 404 -16.21 2.31 41.18
C PRO A 404 -14.82 1.86 40.75
N ALA A 405 -14.74 0.86 39.86
CA ALA A 405 -13.46 0.34 39.36
C ALA A 405 -12.74 1.37 38.49
N LEU A 406 -13.47 2.11 37.65
CA LEU A 406 -12.92 3.20 36.83
C LEU A 406 -12.29 4.30 37.69
N LEU A 407 -13.01 4.78 38.70
CA LEU A 407 -12.51 5.81 39.63
C LEU A 407 -11.26 5.33 40.37
N LYS A 408 -11.26 4.10 40.88
CA LYS A 408 -10.10 3.50 41.57
C LYS A 408 -8.87 3.40 40.64
N ASN A 409 -9.07 2.91 39.42
CA ASN A 409 -7.99 2.74 38.44
C ASN A 409 -7.33 4.07 38.04
N ASN A 410 -8.11 5.15 37.97
CA ASN A 410 -7.58 6.48 37.68
C ASN A 410 -6.74 7.04 38.82
N VAL A 411 -7.16 6.87 40.07
CA VAL A 411 -6.35 7.26 41.24
C VAL A 411 -5.00 6.56 41.21
N LEU A 412 -4.97 5.25 40.93
CA LEU A 412 -3.73 4.49 40.80
C LEU A 412 -2.84 4.99 39.65
N LYS A 413 -3.43 5.35 38.50
CA LYS A 413 -2.69 5.94 37.36
C LYS A 413 -2.07 7.28 37.73
N VAL A 414 -2.83 8.18 38.37
CA VAL A 414 -2.32 9.50 38.80
C VAL A 414 -1.18 9.32 39.80
N ASN A 415 -1.33 8.45 40.80
CA ASN A 415 -0.27 8.17 41.78
C ASN A 415 1.01 7.58 41.15
N LYS A 416 0.86 6.79 40.08
CA LYS A 416 2.00 6.25 39.32
C LYS A 416 2.72 7.33 38.51
N ILE A 417 2.00 8.33 38.02
CA ILE A 417 2.60 9.47 37.27
C ILE A 417 3.30 10.41 38.25
N THR A 418 2.66 10.76 39.37
CA THR A 418 3.26 11.64 40.39
C THR A 418 4.51 11.03 41.00
N SER A 419 4.50 9.73 41.33
CA SER A 419 5.69 9.03 41.84
C SER A 419 6.84 8.92 40.83
N LYS A 420 6.54 8.80 39.53
CA LYS A 420 7.57 8.84 38.48
C LYS A 420 8.18 10.23 38.32
N ASN A 421 7.36 11.28 38.39
CA ASN A 421 7.84 12.65 38.31
C ASN A 421 8.72 13.01 39.53
N ALA A 422 8.34 12.57 40.73
CA ALA A 422 9.13 12.75 41.94
C ALA A 422 10.52 12.08 41.86
N ARG A 423 10.62 10.89 41.24
CA ARG A 423 11.91 10.21 41.06
C ARG A 423 12.77 10.79 39.93
N GLY A 424 12.15 11.45 38.94
CA GLY A 424 12.86 12.06 37.82
C GLY A 424 13.54 13.40 38.16
N THR A 425 13.16 14.04 39.27
CA THR A 425 13.73 15.31 39.72
C THR A 425 14.99 15.15 40.57
N ASP A 426 15.19 14.01 41.24
CA ASP A 426 16.34 13.79 42.14
C ASP A 426 17.63 13.33 41.43
N THR A 427 17.61 13.02 40.13
CA THR A 427 18.77 12.44 39.43
C THR A 427 19.55 13.41 38.54
N LYS A 428 19.35 14.73 38.70
CA LYS A 428 20.04 15.76 37.89
C LYS A 428 20.96 16.72 38.65
N GLN A 429 21.27 16.46 39.93
CA GLN A 429 22.02 17.43 40.74
C GLN A 429 23.42 17.02 41.21
N ASP A 430 23.95 15.85 40.84
CA ASP A 430 25.35 15.51 41.15
C ASP A 430 26.02 14.82 39.98
N LEU A 431 26.85 15.57 39.26
CA LEU A 431 28.05 15.14 38.50
C LEU A 431 28.62 16.36 37.73
N SER A 432 29.08 17.38 38.47
CA SER A 432 30.02 18.37 37.93
C SER A 432 31.13 18.66 38.95
N ILE A 433 31.99 17.66 39.20
CA ILE A 433 33.35 17.90 39.64
C ILE A 433 34.22 17.45 38.47
N LYS A 434 34.63 18.40 37.63
CA LYS A 434 35.76 18.24 36.73
C LYS A 434 36.97 18.85 37.42
N GLU A 435 37.92 17.99 37.80
CA GLU A 435 39.28 18.39 38.16
C GLU A 435 39.99 19.04 36.95
N PRO A 436 40.90 20.00 37.17
CA PRO A 436 41.68 20.61 36.10
C PRO A 436 42.79 19.67 35.63
N ALA A 437 42.92 19.52 34.31
CA ALA A 437 44.01 18.79 33.68
C ALA A 437 45.35 19.48 33.94
N GLN A 438 46.32 18.70 34.43
CA GLN A 438 47.72 19.08 34.52
C GLN A 438 48.33 19.19 33.11
N GLU A 439 48.99 20.32 32.85
CA GLU A 439 49.95 20.50 31.77
C GLU A 439 51.12 19.52 31.93
N VAL A 440 51.41 18.77 30.87
CA VAL A 440 52.70 18.08 30.70
C VAL A 440 53.40 18.73 29.52
N MET A 441 54.42 19.54 29.86
CA MET A 441 55.52 19.91 28.97
C MET A 441 56.49 18.73 28.80
N MET A 442 57.26 18.79 27.71
CA MET A 442 58.41 17.96 27.29
C MET A 442 58.02 16.68 26.54
N GLN A 443 58.58 16.37 25.36
CA GLN A 443 59.79 16.82 24.67
C GLN A 443 59.61 16.71 23.15
#